data_AF-A0A814G8T2-F1
#
_entry.id   AF-A0A814G8T2-F1
#
_cell.length_a   1.000
_cell.length_b   1.000
_cell.length_c   1.000
_cell.angle_alpha   90.00
_cell.angle_beta   90.00
_cell.angle_gamma   90.00
#
_symmetry.space_group_name_H-M   'P 1'
#
loop_
_entity.id
_entity.type
_entity.pdbx_description
1 polymer ?
#
loop_
_entity_poly.entity_id
_entity_poly.type
_entity_poly.pdbx_seq_one_letter_code
_entity_poly.pdbx_strand_id
1 'polypeptide(L)'
;MISTIFITGFNINSQNSSVILCKLYIYIGFFFSTLFPTVLILASIDRLLISSQNVDTRLYSSRRLAYLSISINTCFWMIFLFHVLIKSNIFRLSPGVYLCYFENNYVDFVSYSSLVINCIVCGTMIILSIFSFKNVRHIRAIPIRQLRTQLRIMTKKNFQLLRCLFAHDIIYIIFSISINIYYVYDAATKKQTRTSLRQAIESFSLNFLSFLHNIPYCASFFIFIVVSKAFRTELKRIIYKIFGKNIMAIREEDNRQENVVDVVNTIVPIV
;
A
#
# COMPACT_ATOMS: atom_id res chain seq x y z
N MET A 1 12.63 -1.68 -8.08
CA MET A 1 12.27 -0.98 -9.33
C MET A 1 13.46 -0.29 -9.98
N ILE A 2 14.20 0.58 -9.28
CA ILE A 2 15.43 1.20 -9.83
C ILE A 2 16.53 0.16 -10.10
N SER A 3 16.73 -0.77 -9.17
CA SER A 3 17.67 -1.88 -9.31
C SER A 3 17.38 -2.77 -10.51
N THR A 4 16.10 -3.10 -10.76
CA THR A 4 15.71 -3.92 -11.92
C THR A 4 16.03 -3.22 -13.23
N ILE A 5 15.80 -1.90 -13.33
CA ILE A 5 16.15 -1.11 -14.53
C ILE A 5 17.66 -1.11 -14.79
N PHE A 6 18.49 -0.98 -13.76
CA PHE A 6 19.95 -1.04 -13.92
C PHE A 6 20.47 -2.44 -14.30
N ILE A 7 19.86 -3.49 -13.74
CA ILE A 7 20.25 -4.87 -13.99
C ILE A 7 19.82 -5.32 -15.39
N THR A 8 18.56 -5.10 -15.77
CA THR A 8 18.04 -5.58 -17.05
C THR A 8 18.34 -4.63 -18.21
N GLY A 9 18.46 -3.33 -17.96
CA GLY A 9 18.72 -2.33 -19.00
C GLY A 9 20.21 -2.09 -19.29
N PHE A 10 21.05 -2.04 -18.26
CA PHE A 10 22.47 -1.67 -18.41
C PHE A 10 23.45 -2.82 -18.12
N ASN A 11 22.97 -3.97 -17.68
CA ASN A 11 23.79 -5.13 -17.30
C ASN A 11 24.88 -4.81 -16.24
N ILE A 12 24.73 -3.70 -15.51
CA ILE A 12 25.62 -3.32 -14.41
C ILE A 12 25.07 -3.97 -13.15
N ASN A 13 25.52 -5.19 -12.88
CA ASN A 13 25.07 -5.95 -11.73
C ASN A 13 25.89 -5.59 -10.48
N SER A 14 25.76 -4.33 -10.01
CA SER A 14 26.48 -3.83 -8.83
C SER A 14 26.22 -4.67 -7.57
N GLN A 15 25.10 -5.40 -7.53
CA GLN A 15 24.73 -6.32 -6.45
C GLN A 15 25.68 -7.51 -6.34
N ASN A 16 26.25 -7.95 -7.46
CA ASN A 16 27.16 -9.08 -7.51
C ASN A 16 28.62 -8.68 -7.24
N SER A 17 28.90 -7.38 -7.09
CA SER A 17 30.25 -6.88 -6.86
C SER A 17 30.74 -7.12 -5.42
N SER A 18 29.84 -7.17 -4.44
CA SER A 18 30.21 -7.46 -3.05
C SER A 18 29.13 -8.25 -2.31
N VAL A 19 29.57 -9.18 -1.48
CA VAL A 19 28.67 -10.01 -0.65
C VAL A 19 27.82 -9.14 0.28
N ILE A 20 28.38 -8.05 0.81
CA ILE A 20 27.68 -7.13 1.70
C ILE A 20 26.53 -6.43 0.96
N LEU A 21 26.77 -5.92 -0.26
CA LEU A 21 25.72 -5.28 -1.06
C LEU A 21 24.62 -6.27 -1.44
N CYS A 22 24.98 -7.50 -1.82
CA CYS A 22 24.02 -8.57 -2.09
C CYS A 22 23.08 -8.81 -0.89
N LYS A 23 23.66 -9.01 0.30
CA LYS A 23 22.91 -9.25 1.54
C LYS A 23 21.99 -8.09 1.90
N LEU A 24 22.50 -6.87 1.88
CA LEU A 24 21.73 -5.66 2.18
C LEU A 24 20.61 -5.44 1.17
N TYR A 25 20.88 -5.68 -0.12
CA TYR A 25 19.88 -5.50 -1.17
C TYR A 25 18.69 -6.44 -1.00
N ILE A 26 18.95 -7.74 -0.80
CA ILE A 26 17.89 -8.73 -0.56
C ILE A 26 17.13 -8.38 0.72
N TYR A 27 17.84 -8.10 1.82
CA TYR A 27 17.22 -7.75 3.10
C TYR A 27 16.29 -6.54 2.99
N ILE A 28 16.77 -5.45 2.39
CA ILE A 28 16.00 -4.21 2.21
C ILE A 28 14.77 -4.47 1.33
N GLY A 29 14.90 -5.28 0.28
CA GLY A 29 13.78 -5.67 -0.58
C GLY A 29 12.67 -6.39 0.18
N PHE A 30 13.02 -7.43 0.94
CA PHE A 30 12.07 -8.16 1.77
C PHE A 30 11.45 -7.29 2.86
N PHE A 31 12.26 -6.44 3.49
CA PHE A 31 11.83 -5.54 4.55
C PHE A 31 10.76 -4.56 4.07
N PHE A 32 11.02 -3.81 2.99
CA PHE A 32 10.03 -2.87 2.46
C PHE A 32 8.80 -3.56 1.86
N SER A 33 8.98 -4.71 1.20
CA SER A 33 7.86 -5.49 0.67
C SER A 33 6.90 -5.95 1.77
N THR A 34 7.38 -6.19 2.98
CA THR A 34 6.54 -6.61 4.12
C THR A 34 6.03 -5.43 4.94
N LEU A 35 6.85 -4.38 5.07
CA LEU A 35 6.52 -3.21 5.87
C LEU A 35 5.36 -2.41 5.27
N PHE A 36 5.37 -2.24 3.94
CA PHE A 36 4.34 -1.46 3.25
C PHE A 36 2.90 -1.97 3.50
N PRO A 37 2.56 -3.24 3.22
CA PRO A 37 1.20 -3.72 3.43
C PRO A 37 0.84 -3.83 4.92
N THR A 38 1.80 -4.07 5.81
CA THR A 38 1.51 -4.13 7.26
C THR A 38 1.22 -2.76 7.85
N VAL A 39 1.92 -1.72 7.41
CA VAL A 39 1.60 -0.32 7.74
C VAL A 39 0.24 0.07 7.17
N LEU A 40 -0.09 -0.39 5.96
CA LEU A 40 -1.41 -0.16 5.36
C LEU A 40 -2.53 -0.79 6.20
N ILE A 41 -2.37 -2.03 6.64
CA ILE A 41 -3.28 -2.72 7.57
C ILE A 41 -3.45 -1.92 8.87
N LEU A 42 -2.35 -1.49 9.50
CA LEU A 42 -2.40 -0.69 10.73
C LEU A 42 -3.12 0.65 10.52
N ALA A 43 -2.87 1.32 9.40
CA ALA A 43 -3.58 2.53 9.02
C ALA A 43 -5.08 2.28 8.81
N SER A 44 -5.46 1.14 8.22
CA SER A 44 -6.86 0.77 8.00
C SER A 44 -7.56 0.46 9.32
N ILE A 45 -6.89 -0.23 10.26
CA ILE A 45 -7.40 -0.46 11.62
C ILE A 45 -7.58 0.87 12.36
N ASP A 46 -6.57 1.75 12.36
CA ASP A 46 -6.66 3.06 13.01
C ASP A 46 -7.85 3.85 12.49
N ARG A 47 -8.01 3.91 11.16
CA ARG A 47 -9.13 4.65 10.54
C ARG A 47 -10.48 4.01 10.83
N LEU A 48 -10.57 2.69 10.89
CA LEU A 48 -11.77 1.98 11.31
C LEU A 48 -12.16 2.33 12.75
N LEU A 49 -11.19 2.32 13.68
CA LEU A 49 -11.42 2.67 15.08
C LEU A 49 -11.89 4.12 15.26
N ILE A 50 -11.26 5.08 14.56
CA ILE A 50 -11.70 6.48 14.58
C ILE A 50 -13.14 6.60 14.05
N SER A 51 -13.48 5.83 13.01
CA SER A 51 -14.83 5.84 12.41
C SER A 51 -15.90 5.08 13.21
N SER A 52 -15.54 4.44 14.33
CA SER A 52 -16.49 3.82 15.23
C SER A 52 -17.34 4.88 15.97
N GLN A 53 -18.60 4.54 16.24
CA GLN A 53 -19.51 5.41 17.01
C GLN A 53 -19.19 5.41 18.50
N ASN A 54 -18.54 4.35 19.00
CA ASN A 54 -18.25 4.22 20.41
C ASN A 54 -17.13 5.20 20.82
N VAL A 55 -17.42 6.04 21.81
CA VAL A 55 -16.51 7.10 22.28
C VAL A 55 -15.23 6.50 22.84
N ASP A 56 -15.33 5.39 23.57
CA ASP A 56 -14.19 4.71 24.19
C ASP A 56 -13.25 4.11 23.13
N THR A 57 -13.83 3.53 22.07
CA THR A 57 -13.06 3.02 20.93
C THR A 57 -12.36 4.15 20.17
N ARG A 58 -13.00 5.31 20.06
CA ARG A 58 -12.41 6.50 19.41
C ARG A 58 -11.24 7.08 20.22
N LEU A 59 -11.32 7.04 21.55
CA LEU A 59 -10.24 7.48 22.45
C LEU A 59 -8.97 6.63 22.31
N TYR A 60 -9.11 5.36 21.90
CA TYR A 60 -7.98 4.46 21.69
C TYR A 60 -7.10 4.87 20.49
N SER A 61 -7.68 5.52 19.47
CA SER A 61 -6.91 6.09 18.35
C SER A 61 -6.26 7.40 18.77
N SER A 62 -5.12 7.26 19.46
CA SER A 62 -4.22 8.36 19.76
C SER A 62 -3.02 8.34 18.81
N ARG A 63 -2.52 9.53 18.45
CA ARG A 63 -1.29 9.64 17.63
C ARG A 63 -0.11 8.89 18.24
N ARG A 64 0.00 8.89 19.58
CA ARG A 64 1.06 8.19 20.31
C ARG A 64 0.98 6.67 20.08
N LEU A 65 -0.23 6.11 20.15
CA LEU A 65 -0.45 4.68 19.92
C LEU A 65 -0.17 4.29 18.46
N ALA A 66 -0.55 5.14 17.49
CA ALA A 66 -0.22 4.91 16.09
C ALA A 66 1.31 4.85 15.85
N TYR A 67 2.08 5.80 16.37
CA TYR A 67 3.54 5.77 16.27
C TYR A 67 4.16 4.58 16.99
N LEU A 68 3.66 4.24 18.18
CA LEU A 68 4.11 3.08 18.93
C LEU A 68 3.84 1.78 18.16
N SER A 69 2.65 1.61 17.59
CA SER A 69 2.26 0.44 16.81
C SER A 69 3.11 0.29 15.54
N ILE A 70 3.33 1.38 14.80
CA ILE A 70 4.22 1.38 13.62
C ILE A 70 5.65 1.02 14.02
N SER A 71 6.16 1.59 15.13
CA SER A 71 7.50 1.30 15.63
C SER A 71 7.68 -0.18 16.01
N ILE A 72 6.73 -0.73 16.79
CA ILE A 72 6.74 -2.15 17.17
C ILE A 72 6.67 -3.05 15.93
N ASN A 73 5.78 -2.76 14.98
CA ASN A 73 5.68 -3.52 13.73
C ASN A 73 7.00 -3.48 12.94
N THR A 74 7.61 -2.29 12.83
CA THR A 74 8.88 -2.12 12.13
C THR A 74 10.00 -2.93 12.79
N CYS A 75 10.13 -2.85 14.12
CA CYS A 75 11.12 -3.61 14.88
C CYS A 75 10.88 -5.13 14.77
N PHE A 76 9.62 -5.57 14.85
CA PHE A 76 9.25 -6.97 14.68
C PHE A 76 9.71 -7.52 13.32
N TRP A 77 9.43 -6.80 12.23
CA TRP A 77 9.86 -7.23 10.90
C TRP A 77 11.36 -7.13 10.69
N MET A 78 12.05 -6.15 11.28
CA MET A 78 13.52 -6.08 11.25
C MET A 78 14.16 -7.32 11.88
N ILE A 79 13.67 -7.72 13.06
CA ILE A 79 14.16 -8.90 13.79
C ILE A 79 13.79 -10.17 13.03
N PHE A 80 12.53 -10.30 12.62
CA PHE A 80 12.05 -11.48 11.89
C PHE A 80 12.85 -11.70 10.61
N LEU A 81 13.11 -10.64 9.82
CA LEU A 81 13.85 -10.74 8.55
C LEU A 81 15.37 -10.80 8.71
N PHE A 82 15.91 -10.71 9.92
CA PHE A 82 17.36 -10.75 10.15
C PHE A 82 18.01 -12.04 9.60
N HIS A 83 17.29 -13.16 9.65
CA HIS A 83 17.75 -14.45 9.10
C HIS A 83 18.05 -14.40 7.58
N VAL A 84 17.33 -13.56 6.81
CA VAL A 84 17.55 -13.35 5.37
C VAL A 84 18.91 -12.71 5.10
N LEU A 85 19.35 -11.79 5.97
CA LEU A 85 20.64 -11.12 5.85
C LEU A 85 21.81 -12.08 6.08
N ILE A 86 21.65 -13.04 6.99
CA ILE A 86 22.67 -14.05 7.27
C ILE A 86 22.79 -15.06 6.12
N LYS A 87 21.66 -15.55 5.62
CA LYS A 87 21.57 -16.71 4.72
C LYS A 87 21.67 -16.39 3.22
N SER A 88 21.65 -15.12 2.83
CA SER A 88 21.89 -14.72 1.44
C SER A 88 23.39 -14.77 1.10
N ASN A 89 23.73 -15.26 -0.09
CA ASN A 89 25.12 -15.34 -0.54
C ASN A 89 25.24 -15.18 -2.07
N ILE A 90 26.47 -15.00 -2.56
CA ILE A 90 26.77 -14.95 -3.99
C ILE A 90 27.17 -16.34 -4.47
N PHE A 91 26.46 -16.85 -5.46
CA PHE A 91 26.76 -18.10 -6.15
C PHE A 91 27.36 -17.84 -7.52
N ARG A 92 28.27 -18.71 -7.95
CA ARG A 92 28.84 -18.68 -9.30
C ARG A 92 28.06 -19.67 -10.17
N LEU A 93 27.30 -19.15 -11.13
CA LEU A 93 26.52 -19.98 -12.08
C LEU A 93 27.39 -20.48 -13.23
N SER A 94 28.32 -19.64 -13.71
CA SER A 94 29.20 -19.90 -14.84
C SER A 94 30.46 -19.02 -14.74
N PRO A 95 31.51 -19.25 -15.54
CA PRO A 95 32.67 -18.37 -15.56
C PRO A 95 32.26 -16.92 -15.86
N GLY A 96 32.52 -15.99 -14.93
CA GLY A 96 32.14 -14.58 -15.08
C GLY A 96 30.68 -14.23 -14.72
N VAL A 97 29.83 -15.22 -14.42
CA VAL A 97 28.42 -15.00 -14.06
C VAL A 97 28.17 -15.36 -12.60
N TYR A 98 27.90 -14.33 -11.81
CA TYR A 98 27.56 -14.41 -10.40
C TYR A 98 26.07 -14.12 -10.18
N LEU A 99 25.46 -14.76 -9.18
CA LEU A 99 24.07 -14.57 -8.81
C LEU A 99 23.96 -14.42 -7.29
N CYS A 100 23.42 -13.30 -6.84
CA CYS A 100 23.04 -13.08 -5.46
C CYS A 100 21.71 -13.82 -5.16
N TYR A 101 21.78 -14.91 -4.38
CA TYR A 101 20.59 -15.70 -4.06
C TYR A 101 20.71 -16.46 -2.73
N PHE A 102 19.76 -17.34 -2.44
CA PHE A 102 19.76 -18.22 -1.27
C PHE A 102 20.26 -19.63 -1.63
N GLU A 103 20.77 -20.35 -0.63
CA GLU A 103 21.04 -21.79 -0.77
C GLU A 103 19.73 -22.57 -1.02
N ASN A 104 19.79 -23.60 -1.87
CA ASN A 104 18.61 -24.33 -2.36
C ASN A 104 17.63 -24.77 -1.25
N ASN A 105 18.13 -25.31 -0.13
CA ASN A 105 17.25 -25.76 0.96
C ASN A 105 16.54 -24.60 1.68
N TYR A 106 17.15 -23.41 1.69
CA TYR A 106 16.61 -22.23 2.35
C TYR A 106 15.65 -21.45 1.44
N VAL A 107 15.80 -21.55 0.11
CA VAL A 107 14.83 -21.00 -0.87
C VAL A 107 13.42 -21.50 -0.59
N ASP A 108 13.29 -22.77 -0.25
CA ASP A 108 12.01 -23.42 0.05
C ASP A 108 11.37 -22.80 1.29
N PHE A 109 12.14 -22.69 2.36
CA PHE A 109 11.70 -22.07 3.61
C PHE A 109 11.26 -20.61 3.40
N VAL A 110 12.05 -19.81 2.68
CA VAL A 110 11.73 -18.40 2.39
C VAL A 110 10.48 -18.30 1.51
N SER A 111 10.35 -19.16 0.50
CA SER A 111 9.19 -19.17 -0.39
C SER A 111 7.90 -19.52 0.36
N TYR A 112 7.92 -20.57 1.18
CA TYR A 112 6.74 -20.97 1.97
C TYR A 112 6.37 -19.94 3.04
N SER A 113 7.34 -19.40 3.78
CA SER A 113 7.08 -18.36 4.77
C SER A 113 6.54 -17.08 4.14
N SER A 114 7.10 -16.65 2.99
CA SER A 114 6.60 -15.50 2.24
C SER A 114 5.18 -15.72 1.73
N LEU A 115 4.86 -16.91 1.22
CA LEU A 115 3.49 -17.26 0.79
C LEU A 115 2.51 -17.16 1.96
N VAL A 116 2.83 -17.75 3.11
CA VAL A 116 1.98 -17.71 4.31
C VAL A 116 1.75 -16.28 4.78
N ILE A 117 2.81 -15.48 4.87
CA ILE A 117 2.74 -14.06 5.27
C ILE A 117 1.84 -13.29 4.29
N ASN A 118 2.05 -13.46 2.98
CA ASN A 118 1.24 -12.77 1.97
C ASN A 118 -0.23 -13.19 2.01
N CYS A 119 -0.54 -14.47 2.25
CA CYS A 119 -1.92 -14.95 2.44
C CYS A 119 -2.57 -14.29 3.66
N ILE A 120 -1.86 -14.22 4.81
CA ILE A 120 -2.37 -13.56 6.03
C ILE A 120 -2.60 -12.07 5.78
N VAL A 121 -1.64 -11.39 5.15
CA VAL A 121 -1.73 -9.96 4.81
C VAL A 121 -2.91 -9.69 3.85
N CYS A 122 -3.08 -10.51 2.81
CA CYS A 122 -4.22 -10.36 1.89
C CYS A 122 -5.55 -10.64 2.60
N GLY A 123 -5.62 -11.71 3.39
CA GLY A 123 -6.84 -12.07 4.13
C GLY A 123 -7.27 -10.97 5.12
N THR A 124 -6.31 -10.42 5.88
CA THR A 124 -6.58 -9.30 6.80
C THR A 124 -7.03 -8.05 6.06
N MET A 125 -6.42 -7.68 4.93
CA MET A 125 -6.88 -6.55 4.12
C MET A 125 -8.29 -6.74 3.56
N ILE A 126 -8.64 -7.95 3.11
CA ILE A 126 -10.00 -8.27 2.64
C ILE A 126 -11.01 -8.07 3.78
N ILE A 127 -10.71 -8.60 4.96
CA ILE A 127 -11.58 -8.46 6.16
C ILE A 127 -11.75 -6.98 6.53
N LEU A 128 -10.65 -6.21 6.57
CA LEU A 128 -10.68 -4.78 6.88
C LEU A 128 -11.44 -3.98 5.82
N SER A 129 -11.31 -4.35 4.54
CA SER A 129 -12.06 -3.73 3.44
C SER A 129 -13.57 -3.97 3.60
N ILE A 130 -13.98 -5.19 3.96
CA ILE A 130 -15.39 -5.53 4.23
C ILE A 130 -15.92 -4.74 5.43
N PHE A 131 -15.16 -4.66 6.52
CA PHE A 131 -15.55 -3.88 7.70
C PHE A 131 -15.64 -2.38 7.41
N SER A 132 -14.69 -1.84 6.64
CA SER A 132 -14.70 -0.44 6.21
C SER A 132 -15.94 -0.13 5.37
N PHE A 133 -16.28 -1.03 4.45
CA PHE A 133 -17.48 -0.89 3.63
C PHE A 133 -18.76 -0.94 4.46
N LYS A 134 -18.85 -1.89 5.41
CA LYS A 134 -20.00 -2.02 6.32
C LYS A 134 -20.16 -0.77 7.18
N ASN A 135 -19.06 -0.24 7.72
CA ASN A 135 -19.11 0.97 8.55
C ASN A 135 -19.52 2.20 7.74
N VAL A 136 -19.01 2.36 6.52
CA VAL A 136 -19.42 3.46 5.62
C VAL A 136 -20.90 3.38 5.26
N ARG A 137 -21.45 2.18 5.02
CA ARG A 137 -22.89 1.98 4.78
C ARG A 137 -23.71 2.35 6.01
N HIS A 138 -23.29 1.91 7.20
CA HIS A 138 -23.97 2.21 8.45
C HIS A 138 -24.03 3.72 8.72
N ILE A 139 -22.92 4.44 8.51
CA ILE A 139 -22.88 5.90 8.67
C ILE A 139 -23.85 6.62 7.71
N ARG A 140 -24.03 6.12 6.48
CA ARG A 140 -24.98 6.71 5.52
C ARG A 140 -26.45 6.46 5.85
N ALA A 141 -26.75 5.41 6.62
CA ALA A 141 -28.12 5.05 6.99
C ALA A 141 -28.69 5.91 8.13
N ILE A 142 -27.84 6.66 8.84
CA ILE A 142 -28.25 7.48 9.99
C ILE A 142 -28.88 8.80 9.49
N PRO A 143 -30.03 9.22 10.05
CA PRO A 143 -30.70 10.44 9.64
C PRO A 143 -29.81 11.69 9.84
N ILE A 144 -29.85 12.58 8.84
CA ILE A 144 -28.99 13.76 8.66
C ILE A 144 -28.94 14.68 9.89
N ARG A 145 -30.01 14.75 10.69
CA ARG A 145 -30.07 15.57 11.92
C ARG A 145 -29.13 15.10 13.02
N GLN A 146 -29.07 13.80 13.32
CA GLN A 146 -28.13 13.25 14.31
C GLN A 146 -26.70 13.21 13.75
N LEU A 147 -26.59 13.01 12.43
CA LEU A 147 -25.33 13.03 11.72
C LEU A 147 -24.64 14.39 11.82
N ARG A 148 -25.35 15.53 11.80
CA ARG A 148 -24.77 16.87 11.89
C ARG A 148 -24.00 17.11 13.20
N THR A 149 -24.50 16.60 14.32
CA THR A 149 -23.87 16.79 15.64
C THR A 149 -22.62 15.92 15.80
N GLN A 150 -22.65 14.67 15.29
CA GLN A 150 -21.46 13.80 15.30
C GLN A 150 -20.44 14.13 14.18
N LEU A 151 -20.87 14.52 12.98
CA LEU A 151 -20.01 14.92 11.86
C LEU A 151 -19.26 16.22 12.13
N ARG A 152 -19.80 17.13 12.94
CA ARG A 152 -19.08 18.36 13.28
C ARG A 152 -17.74 18.07 13.98
N ILE A 153 -17.61 16.88 14.58
CA ILE A 153 -16.38 16.39 15.22
C ILE A 153 -15.51 15.60 14.21
N MET A 154 -16.13 14.85 13.29
CA MET A 154 -15.42 14.16 12.20
C MET A 154 -15.19 15.07 10.99
N THR A 155 -14.00 15.68 10.93
CA THR A 155 -13.58 16.53 9.81
C THR A 155 -13.72 15.83 8.46
N LYS A 156 -14.30 16.51 7.46
CA LYS A 156 -14.42 16.06 6.05
C LYS A 156 -13.10 15.47 5.50
N LYS A 157 -11.96 15.95 6.00
CA LYS A 157 -10.60 15.45 5.70
C LYS A 157 -10.41 13.98 6.06
N ASN A 158 -10.92 13.52 7.21
CA ASN A 158 -10.80 12.13 7.66
C ASN A 158 -11.57 11.17 6.74
N PHE A 159 -12.76 11.57 6.28
CA PHE A 159 -13.53 10.78 5.32
C PHE A 159 -12.85 10.67 3.95
N GLN A 160 -12.21 11.75 3.48
CA GLN A 160 -11.45 11.70 2.23
C GLN A 160 -10.25 10.75 2.35
N LEU A 161 -9.54 10.80 3.47
CA LEU A 161 -8.41 9.92 3.72
C LEU A 161 -8.84 8.46 3.86
N LEU A 162 -9.96 8.18 4.53
CA LEU A 162 -10.55 6.84 4.61
C LEU A 162 -10.88 6.27 3.22
N ARG A 163 -11.47 7.08 2.33
CA ARG A 163 -11.75 6.67 0.94
C ARG A 163 -10.48 6.40 0.15
N CYS A 164 -9.44 7.21 0.36
CA CYS A 164 -8.15 7.03 -0.30
C CYS A 164 -7.49 5.72 0.14
N LEU A 165 -7.50 5.44 1.44
CA LEU A 165 -6.96 4.21 2.01
C LEU A 165 -7.72 2.99 1.49
N PHE A 166 -9.05 3.04 1.48
CA PHE A 166 -9.88 1.97 0.92
C PHE A 166 -9.60 1.70 -0.57
N ALA A 167 -9.38 2.75 -1.37
CA ALA A 167 -8.97 2.57 -2.77
C ALA A 167 -7.57 1.93 -2.89
N HIS A 168 -6.66 2.28 -1.97
CA HIS A 168 -5.33 1.69 -1.89
C HIS A 168 -5.39 0.20 -1.53
N ASP A 169 -6.20 -0.16 -0.54
CA ASP A 169 -6.44 -1.54 -0.12
C ASP A 169 -7.00 -2.38 -1.28
N ILE A 170 -7.99 -1.87 -2.02
CA ILE A 170 -8.56 -2.56 -3.20
C ILE A 170 -7.50 -2.80 -4.28
N ILE A 171 -6.74 -1.77 -4.63
CA ILE A 171 -5.70 -1.86 -5.66
C ILE A 171 -4.64 -2.88 -5.23
N TYR A 172 -4.20 -2.83 -3.97
CA TYR A 172 -3.25 -3.79 -3.44
C TYR A 172 -3.80 -5.22 -3.50
N ILE A 173 -5.04 -5.46 -3.04
CA ILE A 173 -5.68 -6.78 -3.04
C ILE A 173 -5.73 -7.37 -4.46
N ILE A 174 -6.17 -6.59 -5.46
CA ILE A 174 -6.30 -7.07 -6.85
C ILE A 174 -4.94 -7.55 -7.38
N PHE A 175 -3.90 -6.73 -7.26
CA PHE A 175 -2.56 -7.07 -7.77
C PHE A 175 -1.84 -8.13 -6.92
N SER A 176 -2.08 -8.15 -5.61
CA SER A 176 -1.48 -9.13 -4.70
C SER A 176 -2.10 -10.52 -4.87
N ILE A 177 -3.41 -10.64 -5.08
CA ILE A 177 -4.04 -11.94 -5.33
C ILE A 177 -3.45 -12.61 -6.57
N SER A 178 -3.25 -11.85 -7.66
CA SER A 178 -2.71 -12.40 -8.91
C SER A 178 -1.34 -13.07 -8.74
N ILE A 179 -0.42 -12.44 -8.00
CA ILE A 179 0.91 -13.03 -7.75
C ILE A 179 0.85 -14.20 -6.75
N ASN A 180 -0.05 -14.15 -5.75
CA ASN A 180 -0.20 -15.24 -4.79
C ASN A 180 -0.75 -16.51 -5.44
N ILE A 181 -1.68 -16.40 -6.40
CA ILE A 181 -2.15 -17.55 -7.19
C ILE A 181 -0.98 -18.22 -7.90
N TYR A 182 -0.07 -17.43 -8.47
CA TYR A 182 1.14 -17.97 -9.11
C TYR A 182 2.05 -18.70 -8.11
N TYR A 183 2.30 -18.14 -6.92
CA TYR A 183 3.13 -18.81 -5.93
C TYR A 183 2.52 -20.12 -5.41
N VAL A 184 1.20 -20.17 -5.25
CA VAL A 184 0.50 -21.42 -4.92
C VAL A 184 0.66 -22.45 -6.04
N TYR A 185 0.52 -22.02 -7.31
CA TYR A 185 0.74 -22.87 -8.47
C TYR A 185 2.18 -23.40 -8.55
N ASP A 186 3.18 -22.54 -8.36
CA ASP A 186 4.60 -22.92 -8.39
C ASP A 186 4.93 -23.90 -7.24
N ALA A 187 4.42 -23.64 -6.04
CA ALA A 187 4.56 -24.55 -4.90
C ALA A 187 3.91 -25.92 -5.15
N ALA A 188 2.74 -25.96 -5.79
CA ALA A 188 2.04 -27.21 -6.11
C ALA A 188 2.72 -28.02 -7.22
N THR A 189 3.34 -27.34 -8.20
CA THR A 189 3.93 -27.98 -9.39
C THR A 189 5.45 -28.20 -9.28
N LYS A 190 6.05 -27.90 -8.14
CA LYS A 190 7.50 -27.93 -7.92
C LYS A 190 8.17 -29.28 -8.23
N LYS A 191 7.49 -30.40 -8.00
CA LYS A 191 8.01 -31.75 -8.23
C LYS A 191 7.87 -32.24 -9.67
N GLN A 192 7.19 -31.49 -10.53
CA GLN A 192 6.94 -31.89 -11.92
C GLN A 192 8.12 -31.49 -12.81
N THR A 193 8.59 -32.40 -13.66
CA THR A 193 9.61 -32.10 -14.67
C THR A 193 9.05 -31.11 -15.70
N ARG A 194 9.79 -30.02 -15.94
CA ARG A 194 9.34 -28.91 -16.80
C ARG A 194 9.97 -29.03 -18.18
N THR A 195 9.15 -28.89 -19.23
CA THR A 195 9.65 -28.72 -20.61
C THR A 195 10.19 -27.30 -20.78
N SER A 196 11.10 -27.09 -21.73
CA SER A 196 11.69 -25.77 -22.01
C SER A 196 10.64 -24.71 -22.34
N LEU A 197 9.62 -25.06 -23.13
CA LEU A 197 8.50 -24.17 -23.44
C LEU A 197 7.71 -23.77 -22.19
N ARG A 198 7.41 -24.72 -21.31
CA ARG A 198 6.68 -24.45 -20.07
C ARG A 198 7.48 -23.54 -19.14
N GLN A 199 8.79 -23.76 -19.02
CA GLN A 199 9.67 -22.91 -18.23
C GLN A 199 9.70 -21.46 -18.75
N ALA A 200 9.68 -21.26 -20.08
CA ALA A 200 9.61 -19.93 -20.67
C ALA A 200 8.27 -19.22 -20.34
N ILE A 201 7.14 -19.93 -20.41
CA ILE A 201 5.81 -19.40 -20.07
C ILE A 201 5.73 -19.03 -18.58
N GLU A 202 6.23 -19.91 -17.70
CA GLU A 202 6.26 -19.68 -16.26
C GLU A 202 7.14 -18.46 -15.91
N SER A 203 8.33 -18.36 -16.53
CA SER A 203 9.22 -17.22 -16.32
C SER A 203 8.61 -15.90 -16.82
N PHE A 204 7.97 -15.90 -17.99
CA PHE A 204 7.24 -14.73 -18.49
C PHE A 204 6.11 -14.34 -17.54
N SER A 205 5.30 -15.30 -17.11
CA SER A 205 4.16 -15.08 -16.21
C SER A 205 4.61 -14.52 -14.86
N LEU A 206 5.68 -15.07 -14.27
CA LEU A 206 6.26 -14.56 -13.03
C LEU A 206 6.75 -13.12 -13.18
N ASN A 207 7.48 -12.81 -14.25
CA ASN A 207 7.98 -11.46 -14.48
C ASN A 207 6.83 -10.46 -14.70
N PHE A 208 5.82 -10.84 -15.47
CA PHE A 208 4.63 -10.01 -15.70
C PHE A 208 3.83 -9.78 -14.42
N LEU A 209 3.54 -10.83 -13.66
CA LEU A 209 2.82 -10.73 -12.39
C LEU A 209 3.63 -9.97 -11.33
N SER A 210 4.95 -10.13 -11.30
CA SER A 210 5.85 -9.35 -10.44
C SER A 210 5.80 -7.88 -10.82
N PHE A 211 5.81 -7.54 -12.11
CA PHE A 211 5.63 -6.16 -12.57
C PHE A 211 4.28 -5.59 -12.08
N LEU A 212 3.19 -6.33 -12.25
CA LEU A 212 1.87 -5.93 -11.76
C LEU A 212 1.84 -5.75 -10.24
N HIS A 213 2.48 -6.64 -9.49
CA HIS A 213 2.59 -6.55 -8.03
C HIS A 213 3.36 -5.30 -7.56
N ASN A 214 4.22 -4.72 -8.41
CA ASN A 214 4.93 -3.48 -8.09
C ASN A 214 4.06 -2.21 -8.28
N ILE A 215 2.93 -2.29 -8.99
CA ILE A 215 2.06 -1.13 -9.28
C ILE A 215 1.54 -0.44 -8.01
N PRO A 216 1.00 -1.15 -6.99
CA PRO A 216 0.48 -0.54 -5.77
C PRO A 216 1.46 0.41 -5.06
N TYR A 217 2.76 0.07 -5.07
CA TYR A 217 3.80 0.86 -4.42
C TYR A 217 3.97 2.26 -5.05
N CYS A 218 3.69 2.39 -6.35
CA CYS A 218 3.71 3.67 -7.07
C CYS A 218 2.31 4.31 -7.19
N ALA A 219 1.25 3.53 -6.99
CA ALA A 219 -0.14 3.99 -7.17
C ALA A 219 -0.56 5.06 -6.14
N SER A 220 0.10 5.15 -4.98
CA SER A 220 -0.23 6.10 -3.90
C SER A 220 -0.47 7.51 -4.40
N PHE A 221 0.45 8.05 -5.21
CA PHE A 221 0.35 9.42 -5.74
C PHE A 221 -0.88 9.60 -6.62
N PHE A 222 -1.12 8.66 -7.54
CA PHE A 222 -2.26 8.69 -8.45
C PHE A 222 -3.58 8.57 -7.70
N ILE A 223 -3.65 7.71 -6.68
CA ILE A 223 -4.84 7.55 -5.85
C ILE A 223 -5.14 8.85 -5.10
N PHE A 224 -4.13 9.50 -4.50
CA PHE A 224 -4.34 10.79 -3.83
C PHE A 224 -4.87 11.87 -4.80
N ILE A 225 -4.36 11.93 -6.03
CA ILE A 225 -4.85 12.86 -7.06
C ILE A 225 -6.30 12.56 -7.43
N VAL A 226 -6.63 11.30 -7.71
CA VAL A 226 -7.96 10.90 -8.20
C VAL A 226 -9.02 11.05 -7.10
N VAL A 227 -8.73 10.58 -5.90
CA VAL A 227 -9.71 10.46 -4.81
C VAL A 227 -9.84 11.74 -3.99
N SER A 228 -8.72 12.42 -3.67
CA SER A 228 -8.73 13.54 -2.73
C SER A 228 -8.89 14.89 -3.45
N LYS A 229 -10.06 15.53 -3.27
CA LYS A 229 -10.28 16.92 -3.72
C LYS A 229 -9.32 17.89 -3.01
N ALA A 230 -9.13 17.73 -1.70
CA ALA A 230 -8.23 18.58 -0.92
C ALA A 230 -6.79 18.49 -1.44
N PHE A 231 -6.31 17.29 -1.77
CA PHE A 231 -4.98 17.11 -2.34
C PHE A 231 -4.83 17.81 -3.69
N ARG A 232 -5.83 17.70 -4.57
CA ARG A 232 -5.83 18.42 -5.85
C ARG A 232 -5.81 19.93 -5.68
N THR A 233 -6.57 20.48 -4.73
CA THR A 233 -6.59 21.92 -4.47
C THR A 233 -5.23 22.42 -3.97
N GLU A 234 -4.60 21.70 -3.03
CA GLU A 234 -3.26 22.05 -2.55
C GLU A 234 -2.18 21.87 -3.62
N LEU A 235 -2.25 20.80 -4.43
CA LEU A 235 -1.33 20.60 -5.55
C LEU A 235 -1.45 21.73 -6.58
N LYS A 236 -2.67 22.13 -6.95
CA LYS A 236 -2.92 23.30 -7.80
C LYS A 236 -2.35 24.56 -7.17
N ARG A 237 -2.54 24.79 -5.87
CA ARG A 237 -2.00 25.96 -5.16
C ARG A 237 -0.47 25.99 -5.24
N ILE A 238 0.21 24.87 -5.01
CA ILE A 238 1.68 24.78 -5.11
C ILE A 238 2.13 25.05 -6.54
N ILE A 239 1.48 24.45 -7.54
CA ILE A 239 1.75 24.68 -8.96
C ILE A 239 1.59 26.17 -9.29
N TYR A 240 0.46 26.81 -8.94
CA TYR A 240 0.23 28.23 -9.20
C TYR A 240 1.26 29.13 -8.51
N LYS A 241 1.68 28.78 -7.29
CA LYS A 241 2.75 29.49 -6.58
C LYS A 241 4.10 29.38 -7.29
N ILE A 242 4.43 28.21 -7.83
CA ILE A 242 5.66 27.98 -8.61
C ILE A 242 5.60 28.74 -9.95
N PHE A 243 4.45 28.74 -10.62
CA PHE A 243 4.25 29.42 -11.91
C PHE A 243 3.95 30.92 -11.78
N GLY A 244 4.09 31.52 -10.58
CA GLY A 244 4.00 32.96 -10.38
C GLY A 244 2.63 33.60 -10.64
N LYS A 245 1.57 32.81 -10.81
CA LYS A 245 0.20 33.35 -10.96
C LYS A 245 -0.32 33.74 -9.58
N ASN A 246 -0.42 35.04 -9.32
CA ASN A 246 -0.89 35.60 -8.06
C ASN A 246 -2.22 34.98 -7.60
N ILE A 247 -2.23 34.57 -6.33
CA ILE A 247 -3.17 33.66 -5.64
C ILE A 247 -4.60 34.24 -5.49
N MET A 248 -4.88 35.48 -5.92
CA MET A 248 -6.17 36.14 -5.66
C MET A 248 -7.38 35.43 -6.28
N ALA A 249 -7.24 34.75 -7.43
CA ALA A 249 -8.39 34.17 -8.14
C ALA A 249 -9.04 32.95 -7.44
N ILE A 250 -8.30 32.19 -6.62
CA ILE A 250 -8.83 30.94 -6.02
C ILE A 250 -9.67 31.24 -4.76
N ARG A 251 -9.39 32.35 -4.06
CA ARG A 251 -10.14 32.72 -2.85
C ARG A 251 -11.54 33.24 -3.17
N GLU A 252 -11.75 33.80 -4.37
CA GLU A 252 -13.07 34.27 -4.81
C GLU A 252 -14.01 33.11 -5.22
N GLU A 253 -13.50 32.02 -5.80
CA GLU A 253 -14.35 30.88 -6.18
C GLU A 253 -14.90 30.10 -4.98
N ASP A 254 -14.09 29.86 -3.94
CA ASP A 254 -14.55 29.18 -2.71
C ASP A 254 -15.57 30.04 -1.94
N ASN A 255 -15.34 31.36 -1.84
CA ASN A 255 -16.30 32.30 -1.22
C ASN A 255 -17.61 32.40 -2.02
N ARG A 256 -17.57 32.29 -3.37
CA ARG A 256 -18.79 32.26 -4.19
C ARG A 256 -19.59 30.98 -3.97
N GLN A 257 -18.94 29.83 -3.79
CA GLN A 257 -19.63 28.57 -3.53
C GLN A 257 -20.26 28.50 -2.13
N GLU A 258 -19.62 29.04 -1.09
CA GLU A 258 -20.25 29.16 0.23
C GLU A 258 -21.46 30.11 0.21
N ASN A 259 -21.33 31.27 -0.44
CA ASN A 259 -22.44 32.22 -0.55
C ASN A 259 -23.63 31.66 -1.36
N VAL A 260 -23.40 30.87 -2.40
CA VAL A 260 -24.50 30.24 -3.17
C VAL A 260 -25.23 29.17 -2.35
N VAL A 261 -24.53 28.40 -1.50
CA VAL A 261 -25.16 27.39 -0.64
C VAL A 261 -25.99 28.02 0.47
N ASP A 262 -25.56 29.16 1.02
CA ASP A 262 -26.34 29.89 2.02
C ASP A 262 -27.55 30.62 1.43
N VAL A 263 -27.45 31.11 0.19
CA VAL A 263 -28.58 31.70 -0.55
C VAL A 263 -29.63 30.65 -0.92
N VAL A 264 -29.22 29.44 -1.32
CA VAL A 264 -30.17 28.34 -1.60
C VAL A 264 -30.88 27.84 -0.33
N ASN A 265 -30.19 27.86 0.83
CA ASN A 265 -30.82 27.49 2.11
C ASN A 265 -31.76 28.55 2.67
N THR A 266 -31.69 29.80 2.19
CA THR A 266 -32.60 30.88 2.61
C THR A 266 -33.82 31.02 1.69
N ILE A 267 -33.74 30.57 0.43
CA ILE A 267 -34.83 30.71 -0.56
C ILE A 267 -35.80 29.52 -0.56
N VAL A 268 -35.50 28.41 0.12
CA VAL A 268 -36.45 27.29 0.30
C VAL A 268 -37.03 27.32 1.73
N PRO A 269 -38.06 28.15 2.00
CA PRO A 269 -38.90 27.91 3.17
C PRO A 269 -39.68 26.62 2.92
N ILE A 270 -39.64 25.76 3.92
CA ILE A 270 -40.37 24.51 4.03
C ILE A 270 -41.87 24.81 3.81
N VAL A 271 -42.43 24.25 2.75
CA VAL A 271 -43.87 23.95 2.61
C VAL A 271 -43.99 22.43 2.64
#